data_AF-A0A0B6ZY53-F1
#
_entry.id   AF-A0A0B6ZY53-F1
#
_cell.length_a   1.000
_cell.length_b   1.000
_cell.length_c   1.000
_cell.angle_alpha   90.00
_cell.angle_beta   90.00
_cell.angle_gamma   90.00
#
_symmetry.space_group_name_H-M   'P 1'
#
loop_
_entity.id
_entity.type
_entity.pdbx_description
1 polymer ?
#
loop_
_entity_poly.entity_id
_entity_poly.type
_entity_poly.pdbx_seq_one_letter_code
_entity_poly.pdbx_strand_id
1 'polypeptide(L)'
;RKTYQDEERKLLASVCNNIIEQLVNNFSWLLRQTFAQLCFVILEEDSLPPEIFARNFLPSLLSLSTDPVPNVRLSLAKAMTQRIMPLDYFTSQLNPYHEDLVHTQHMLQSDIDRDVRYFATQQPETDIPHEHHMVPV
;
A
#
# COMPACT_ATOMS: atom_id res chain seq x y z
N ARG A 1 -15.45 27.11 9.60
CA ARG A 1 -14.32 26.18 9.84
C ARG A 1 -14.73 24.71 9.60
N LYS A 2 -15.81 24.20 10.21
CA LYS A 2 -16.36 22.85 9.91
C LYS A 2 -16.70 22.64 8.43
N THR A 3 -17.43 23.57 7.81
CA THR A 3 -17.84 23.48 6.40
C THR A 3 -16.66 23.41 5.41
N TYR A 4 -15.55 24.10 5.69
CA TYR A 4 -14.35 24.06 4.82
C TYR A 4 -13.63 22.71 4.92
N GLN A 5 -13.49 22.16 6.14
CA GLN A 5 -12.91 20.83 6.33
C GLN A 5 -13.77 19.72 5.72
N ASP A 6 -15.09 19.89 5.71
CA ASP A 6 -16.00 18.92 5.09
C ASP A 6 -15.86 18.92 3.55
N GLU A 7 -15.70 20.09 2.92
CA GLU A 7 -15.46 20.18 1.48
C GLU A 7 -14.08 19.63 1.09
N GLU A 8 -13.03 19.89 1.87
CA GLU A 8 -11.70 19.28 1.68
C GLU A 8 -11.75 17.75 1.75
N ARG A 9 -12.50 17.20 2.71
CA ARG A 9 -12.69 15.74 2.85
C ARG A 9 -13.44 15.15 1.67
N LYS A 10 -14.47 15.81 1.16
CA LYS A 10 -15.21 15.38 -0.04
C LYS A 10 -14.34 15.43 -1.28
N LEU A 11 -13.55 16.50 -1.45
CA LEU A 11 -12.63 16.63 -2.58
C LEU A 11 -11.60 15.50 -2.55
N LEU A 12 -10.99 15.23 -1.39
CA LEU A 12 -10.03 14.15 -1.24
C LEU A 12 -10.66 12.79 -1.58
N ALA A 13 -11.83 12.49 -1.01
CA ALA A 13 -12.54 11.23 -1.30
C ALA A 13 -12.86 11.09 -2.80
N SER A 14 -13.28 12.18 -3.45
CA SER A 14 -13.52 12.21 -4.89
C SER A 14 -12.25 11.92 -5.70
N VAL A 15 -11.13 12.55 -5.35
CA VAL A 15 -9.83 12.30 -6.00
C VAL A 15 -9.41 10.84 -5.83
N CYS A 16 -9.49 10.29 -4.61
CA CYS A 16 -9.19 8.88 -4.35
C CYS A 16 -10.06 7.94 -5.19
N ASN A 17 -11.37 8.17 -5.24
CA ASN A 17 -12.30 7.34 -6.01
C ASN A 17 -11.99 7.39 -7.51
N ASN A 18 -11.71 8.57 -8.07
CA ASN A 18 -11.33 8.70 -9.49
C ASN A 18 -10.06 7.91 -9.81
N ILE A 19 -9.05 7.94 -8.93
CA ILE A 19 -7.82 7.16 -9.10
C ILE A 19 -8.13 5.65 -9.09
N ILE A 20 -8.95 5.19 -8.16
CA ILE A 20 -9.33 3.77 -8.04
C ILE A 20 -10.10 3.31 -9.29
N GLU A 21 -11.10 4.07 -9.73
CA GLU A 21 -11.89 3.73 -10.90
C GLU A 21 -11.03 3.63 -12.16
N GLN A 22 -10.06 4.53 -12.33
CA GLN A 22 -9.19 4.54 -13.51
C GLN A 22 -8.13 3.43 -13.48
N LEU A 23 -7.59 3.11 -12.30
CA LEU A 23 -6.43 2.23 -12.21
C LEU A 23 -6.76 0.78 -11.82
N VAL A 24 -7.74 0.56 -10.93
CA VAL A 24 -8.06 -0.77 -10.38
C VAL A 24 -9.07 -1.51 -11.25
N ASN A 25 -10.14 -0.83 -11.69
CA ASN A 25 -11.23 -1.46 -12.45
C ASN A 25 -10.91 -1.63 -13.95
N ASN A 26 -9.66 -1.44 -14.35
CA ASN A 26 -9.24 -1.53 -15.74
C ASN A 26 -8.76 -2.94 -16.10
N PHE A 27 -9.04 -3.39 -17.33
CA PHE A 27 -8.52 -4.65 -17.87
C PHE A 27 -6.98 -4.65 -17.98
N SER A 28 -6.36 -3.48 -18.09
CA SER A 28 -4.91 -3.33 -18.13
C SER A 28 -4.25 -3.67 -16.78
N TRP A 29 -3.53 -4.78 -16.75
CA TRP A 29 -2.72 -5.18 -15.59
C TRP A 29 -1.67 -4.13 -15.21
N LEU A 30 -1.16 -3.38 -16.20
CA LEU A 30 -0.18 -2.31 -15.96
C LEU A 30 -0.77 -1.19 -15.09
N LEU A 31 -2.05 -0.86 -15.27
CA LEU A 31 -2.72 0.17 -14.46
C LEU A 31 -2.98 -0.33 -13.04
N ARG A 32 -3.38 -1.60 -12.88
CA ARG A 32 -3.58 -2.20 -11.56
C ARG A 32 -2.26 -2.34 -10.79
N GLN A 33 -1.18 -2.67 -11.48
CA GLN A 33 0.17 -2.65 -10.90
C GLN A 33 0.58 -1.21 -10.51
N THR A 34 0.33 -0.24 -11.39
CA THR A 34 0.59 1.18 -11.10
C THR A 34 -0.16 1.65 -9.86
N PHE A 35 -1.40 1.18 -9.65
CA PHE A 35 -2.15 1.49 -8.42
C PHE A 35 -1.45 0.99 -7.15
N ALA A 36 -0.97 -0.26 -7.15
CA ALA A 36 -0.23 -0.80 -6.01
C ALA A 36 1.08 0.00 -5.76
N GLN A 37 1.77 0.38 -6.84
CA GLN A 37 2.98 1.21 -6.74
C GLN A 37 2.67 2.63 -6.23
N LEU A 38 1.56 3.22 -6.67
CA LEU A 38 1.11 4.52 -6.16
C LEU A 38 0.83 4.45 -4.66
N CYS A 39 0.17 3.40 -4.20
CA CYS A 39 -0.07 3.18 -2.77
C CYS A 39 1.24 3.04 -1.97
N PHE A 40 2.23 2.34 -2.53
CA PHE A 40 3.57 2.27 -1.94
C PHE A 40 4.18 3.67 -1.76
N VAL A 41 4.19 4.48 -2.82
CA VAL A 41 4.77 5.84 -2.80
C VAL A 41 4.03 6.77 -1.85
N ILE A 42 2.69 6.70 -1.80
CA ILE A 42 1.90 7.52 -0.85
C ILE A 42 2.31 7.25 0.60
N LEU A 43 2.58 5.99 0.94
CA LEU A 43 3.02 5.59 2.29
C LEU A 43 4.50 5.91 2.53
N GLU A 44 5.35 5.76 1.51
CA GLU A 44 6.78 6.09 1.59
C GLU A 44 7.02 7.59 1.80
N GLU A 45 6.26 8.43 1.11
CA GLU A 45 6.41 9.89 1.14
C GLU A 45 5.52 10.55 2.22
N ASP A 46 4.93 9.77 3.13
CA ASP A 46 3.97 10.25 4.15
C ASP A 46 2.90 11.20 3.59
N SER A 47 2.48 10.97 2.34
CA SER A 47 1.62 11.89 1.60
C SER A 47 0.20 11.99 2.16
N LEU A 48 -0.22 10.98 2.93
CA LEU A 48 -1.51 10.94 3.62
C LEU A 48 -1.36 10.36 5.03
N PRO A 49 -2.14 10.82 6.02
CA PRO A 49 -2.22 10.14 7.32
C PRO A 49 -2.67 8.68 7.14
N PRO A 50 -2.10 7.71 7.90
CA PRO A 50 -2.42 6.29 7.75
C PRO A 50 -3.91 5.97 7.81
N GLU A 51 -4.67 6.65 8.68
CA GLU A 51 -6.13 6.49 8.79
C GLU A 51 -6.86 6.89 7.49
N ILE A 52 -6.42 7.97 6.86
CA ILE A 52 -7.00 8.47 5.62
C ILE A 52 -6.64 7.55 4.45
N PHE A 53 -5.40 7.07 4.40
CA PHE A 53 -4.99 6.05 3.43
C PHE A 53 -5.84 4.78 3.59
N ALA A 54 -5.96 4.27 4.83
CA ALA A 54 -6.69 3.06 5.14
C ALA A 54 -8.15 3.14 4.70
N ARG A 55 -8.81 4.27 4.96
CA ARG A 55 -10.21 4.46 4.58
C ARG A 55 -10.44 4.50 3.07
N ASN A 56 -9.53 5.11 2.31
CA ASN A 56 -9.77 5.40 0.90
C ASN A 56 -9.14 4.38 -0.06
N PHE A 57 -7.91 3.91 0.21
CA PHE A 57 -7.14 3.10 -0.73
C PHE A 57 -7.03 1.63 -0.32
N LEU A 58 -6.94 1.35 0.97
CA LEU A 58 -6.60 0.02 1.46
C LEU A 58 -7.56 -1.08 0.97
N PRO A 59 -8.90 -0.92 0.98
CA PRO A 59 -9.79 -1.97 0.49
C PRO A 59 -9.52 -2.37 -0.97
N SER A 60 -9.29 -1.38 -1.84
CA SER A 60 -8.96 -1.61 -3.25
C SER A 60 -7.55 -2.14 -3.45
N LEU A 61 -6.62 -1.84 -2.53
CA LEU A 61 -5.28 -2.40 -2.56
C LEU A 61 -5.28 -3.88 -2.18
N LEU A 62 -5.97 -4.26 -1.10
CA LEU A 62 -6.04 -5.64 -0.63
C LEU A 62 -6.77 -6.56 -1.62
N SER A 63 -7.72 -6.03 -2.41
CA SER A 63 -8.40 -6.82 -3.45
C SER A 63 -7.46 -7.29 -4.57
N LEU A 64 -6.28 -6.67 -4.73
CA LEU A 64 -5.26 -7.11 -5.67
C LEU A 64 -4.59 -8.43 -5.27
N SER A 65 -4.81 -8.93 -4.05
CA SER A 65 -4.26 -10.21 -3.57
C SER A 65 -4.72 -11.41 -4.40
N THR A 66 -5.84 -11.28 -5.11
CA THR A 66 -6.38 -12.31 -6.01
C THR A 66 -6.25 -11.96 -7.50
N ASP A 67 -5.47 -10.93 -7.85
CA ASP A 67 -5.28 -10.53 -9.26
C ASP A 67 -4.70 -11.70 -10.06
N PRO A 68 -5.19 -11.99 -11.28
CA PRO A 68 -4.66 -13.09 -12.08
C PRO A 68 -3.19 -12.89 -12.49
N VAL A 69 -2.68 -11.66 -12.52
CA VAL A 69 -1.33 -11.33 -12.99
C VAL A 69 -0.33 -11.28 -11.82
N PRO A 70 0.70 -12.15 -11.80
CA PRO A 70 1.67 -12.21 -10.70
C PRO A 70 2.37 -10.87 -10.41
N ASN A 71 2.70 -10.09 -11.44
CA ASN A 71 3.35 -8.79 -11.28
C ASN A 71 2.50 -7.79 -10.49
N VAL A 72 1.17 -7.86 -10.59
CA VAL A 72 0.26 -7.02 -9.80
C VAL A 72 0.30 -7.45 -8.33
N ARG A 73 0.21 -8.77 -8.06
CA ARG A 73 0.30 -9.34 -6.71
C ARG A 73 1.67 -9.10 -6.07
N LEU A 74 2.74 -9.10 -6.87
CA LEU A 74 4.10 -8.80 -6.44
C LEU A 74 4.22 -7.34 -5.96
N SER A 75 3.66 -6.39 -6.72
CA SER A 75 3.61 -4.98 -6.28
C SER A 75 2.81 -4.82 -4.98
N LEU A 76 1.70 -5.54 -4.81
CA LEU A 76 0.98 -5.58 -3.53
C LEU A 76 1.86 -6.16 -2.40
N ALA A 77 2.55 -7.27 -2.63
CA ALA A 77 3.43 -7.89 -1.63
C ALA A 77 4.53 -6.95 -1.15
N LYS A 78 5.09 -6.14 -2.05
CA LYS A 78 6.05 -5.07 -1.70
C LYS A 78 5.39 -4.01 -0.83
N ALA A 79 4.25 -3.44 -1.25
CA ALA A 79 3.55 -2.42 -0.46
C ALA A 79 3.17 -2.93 0.94
N MET A 80 2.65 -4.15 1.03
CA MET A 80 2.31 -4.80 2.29
C MET A 80 3.53 -4.92 3.21
N THR A 81 4.58 -5.58 2.73
CA THR A 81 5.74 -5.94 3.55
C THR A 81 6.61 -4.75 3.93
N GLN A 82 6.79 -3.81 3.00
CA GLN A 82 7.76 -2.72 3.12
C GLN A 82 7.18 -1.45 3.73
N ARG A 83 5.86 -1.23 3.61
CA ARG A 83 5.22 0.03 4.01
C ARG A 83 4.05 -0.15 4.95
N ILE A 84 3.23 -1.19 4.80
CA ILE A 84 2.04 -1.37 5.64
C ILE A 84 2.36 -2.11 6.94
N MET A 85 2.93 -3.32 6.85
CA MET A 85 3.24 -4.16 8.01
C MET A 85 4.26 -3.57 9.01
N PRO A 86 5.17 -2.64 8.62
CA PRO A 86 6.04 -1.96 9.58
C PRO A 86 5.35 -0.88 10.42
N LEU A 87 4.18 -0.39 10.01
CA LEU A 87 3.51 0.72 10.68
C LEU A 87 2.60 0.22 11.81
N ASP A 88 2.85 0.69 13.03
CA ASP A 88 2.08 0.36 14.24
C ASP A 88 0.56 0.59 14.08
N TYR A 89 0.19 1.61 13.29
CA TYR A 89 -1.20 1.88 12.97
C TYR A 89 -1.91 0.64 12.39
N PHE A 90 -1.28 -0.06 11.45
CA PHE A 90 -1.85 -1.21 10.74
C PHE A 90 -1.72 -2.53 11.50
N THR A 91 -0.68 -2.67 12.33
CA THR A 91 -0.45 -3.91 13.11
C THR A 91 -1.21 -3.96 14.44
N SER A 92 -1.76 -2.82 14.88
CA SER A 92 -2.64 -2.78 16.05
C SER A 92 -3.87 -3.67 15.89
N GLN A 93 -4.15 -4.51 16.89
CA GLN A 93 -5.36 -5.34 16.95
C GLN A 93 -6.67 -4.53 17.03
N LEU A 94 -6.57 -3.25 17.40
CA LEU A 94 -7.72 -2.34 17.42
C LEU A 94 -8.00 -1.72 16.04
N ASN A 95 -7.11 -1.93 15.06
CA ASN A 95 -7.32 -1.43 13.72
C ASN A 95 -8.49 -2.18 13.06
N PRO A 96 -9.50 -1.50 12.49
CA PRO A 96 -10.65 -2.15 11.87
C PRO A 96 -10.31 -3.03 10.66
N TYR A 97 -9.12 -2.85 10.06
CA TYR A 97 -8.63 -3.61 8.92
C TYR A 97 -7.64 -4.72 9.32
N HIS A 98 -7.38 -4.93 10.61
CA HIS A 98 -6.35 -5.85 11.10
C HIS A 98 -6.50 -7.27 10.53
N GLU A 99 -7.70 -7.83 10.57
CA GLU A 99 -7.97 -9.19 10.08
C GLU A 99 -7.72 -9.31 8.57
N ASP A 100 -8.20 -8.34 7.78
CA ASP A 100 -7.99 -8.31 6.33
C ASP A 100 -6.51 -8.19 5.96
N LEU A 101 -5.75 -7.41 6.73
CA LEU A 101 -4.31 -7.25 6.56
C LEU A 101 -3.56 -8.55 6.84
N VAL A 102 -3.84 -9.20 7.97
CA VAL A 102 -3.22 -10.49 8.33
C VAL A 102 -3.59 -11.56 7.32
N HIS A 103 -4.85 -11.62 6.91
CA HIS A 103 -5.31 -12.56 5.89
C HIS A 103 -4.59 -12.34 4.55
N THR A 104 -4.55 -11.10 4.07
CA THR A 104 -3.87 -10.73 2.82
C THR A 104 -2.38 -11.05 2.88
N GLN A 105 -1.73 -10.78 4.01
CA GLN A 105 -0.31 -11.09 4.21
C GLN A 105 -0.05 -12.60 4.09
N HIS A 106 -0.86 -13.43 4.74
CA HIS A 106 -0.74 -14.89 4.63
C HIS A 106 -1.00 -15.41 3.21
N MET A 107 -1.97 -14.85 2.49
CA MET A 107 -2.25 -15.17 1.09
C MET A 107 -1.00 -14.94 0.22
N LEU A 108 -0.36 -13.78 0.37
CA LEU A 108 0.83 -13.41 -0.42
C LEU A 108 2.06 -14.26 -0.06
N GLN A 109 2.23 -14.60 1.23
CA GLN A 109 3.30 -15.49 1.68
C GLN A 109 3.14 -16.94 1.18
N SER A 110 1.92 -17.33 0.84
CA SER A 110 1.56 -18.65 0.31
C SER A 110 1.22 -18.63 -1.19
N ASP A 111 1.51 -17.53 -1.89
CA ASP A 111 1.14 -17.34 -3.30
C ASP A 111 1.73 -18.44 -4.21
N ILE A 112 1.10 -18.73 -5.33
CA ILE A 112 1.61 -19.69 -6.31
C ILE A 112 2.92 -19.20 -6.96
N ASP A 113 3.05 -17.90 -7.17
CA ASP A 113 4.22 -17.29 -7.78
C ASP A 113 5.37 -17.13 -6.78
N ARG A 114 6.57 -17.56 -7.19
CA ARG A 114 7.74 -17.58 -6.31
C ARG A 114 8.20 -16.18 -5.90
N ASP A 115 8.15 -15.22 -6.81
CA ASP A 115 8.64 -13.87 -6.55
C ASP A 115 7.67 -13.13 -5.63
N VAL A 116 6.36 -13.36 -5.78
CA VAL A 116 5.35 -12.86 -4.83
C VAL A 116 5.65 -13.35 -3.41
N ARG A 117 5.86 -14.67 -3.22
CA ARG A 117 6.22 -15.22 -1.89
C ARG A 117 7.53 -14.65 -1.36
N TYR A 118 8.53 -14.50 -2.23
CA TYR A 118 9.83 -13.93 -1.85
C TYR A 118 9.65 -12.52 -1.29
N PHE A 119 8.95 -11.64 -2.00
CA PHE A 119 8.74 -10.25 -1.55
C PHE A 119 7.78 -10.14 -0.35
N ALA A 120 6.85 -11.07 -0.18
CA ALA A 120 5.94 -11.12 0.97
C ALA A 120 6.61 -11.58 2.28
N THR A 121 7.84 -12.11 2.21
CA THR A 121 8.58 -12.65 3.36
C THR A 121 9.87 -11.89 3.65
N GLN A 122 10.22 -10.89 2.83
CA GLN A 122 11.39 -10.05 3.10
C GLN A 122 11.20 -9.26 4.39
N GLN A 123 12.32 -8.91 5.02
CA GLN A 123 12.27 -7.86 6.02
C GLN A 123 12.02 -6.51 5.33
N PRO A 124 11.40 -5.54 6.04
CA PRO A 124 11.32 -4.18 5.55
C PRO A 124 12.74 -3.67 5.28
N GLU A 125 12.91 -2.99 4.15
CA GLU A 125 14.13 -2.26 3.83
C GLU A 125 14.33 -1.26 4.97
N THR A 126 15.37 -1.49 5.76
CA THR A 126 15.85 -0.48 6.69
C THR A 126 16.42 0.63 5.83
N ASP A 127 15.86 1.84 5.91
CA ASP A 127 16.53 3.02 5.41
C ASP A 127 17.93 3.03 6.05
N ILE A 128 18.95 2.65 5.28
CA ILE A 128 20.32 2.91 5.66
C ILE A 128 20.42 4.43 5.54
N PRO A 129 20.58 5.19 6.64
CA PRO A 129 20.86 6.60 6.50
C PRO A 129 22.10 6.66 5.61
N HIS A 130 22.01 7.35 4.47
CA HIS A 130 23.20 7.73 3.74
C HIS A 130 24.02 8.61 4.67
N GLU A 131 24.85 7.98 5.52
CA GLU A 131 25.91 8.65 6.23
C GLU A 131 26.75 9.29 5.12
N HIS A 132 26.59 10.62 5.01
CA HIS A 132 27.56 11.48 4.39
C HIS A 132 28.91 11.07 4.97
N HIS A 133 29.62 10.23 4.22
CA HIS A 133 31.04 10.03 4.39
C HIS A 133 31.65 11.41 4.15
N MET A 134 31.77 12.18 5.23
CA MET A 134 32.78 13.21 5.33
C MET A 134 34.09 12.48 5.08
N VAL A 135 34.61 12.58 3.87
CA VAL A 135 35.98 12.21 3.57
C VAL A 135 36.84 13.20 4.35
N PRO A 136 37.62 12.78 5.35
CA PRO A 136 38.60 13.67 5.91
C PRO A 136 39.77 13.75 4.92
N VAL A 137 40.06 14.98 4.50
CA VAL A 137 41.35 15.64 4.19
C VAL A 137 41.17 16.59 3.02
#